data_AF-A0A9X2NVL2-F1
#
_entry.id   AF-A0A9X2NVL2-F1
#
_cell.length_a   1.000
_cell.length_b   1.000
_cell.length_c   1.000
_cell.angle_alpha   90.00
_cell.angle_beta   90.00
_cell.angle_gamma   90.00
#
_symmetry.space_group_name_H-M   'P 1'
#
loop_
_entity.id
_entity.type
_entity.pdbx_description
1 polymer ?
#
loop_
_entity_poly.entity_id
_entity_poly.type
_entity_poly.pdbx_seq_one_letter_code
_entity_poly.pdbx_strand_id
1 'polypeptide(L)'
;MLRKIRLAFATLCFALITLLFLDFTGMLHGWFGWLAKIQFLPAVLALNVGVVLFLVILTLICGRVYCSVICPLGVLQDVMAWIGRKFKKRKKLPYSYSPAISWLRYGMLGIFIIALVAGFSSLAALLAPYSSYGRIANNFFQPLWQWSNNLLAYFAERAGSYAFYETDVWLKSWSTFIIAVATFVVLAVLAGRNGRTYCNTICPVGTVLGFLSRYSFFRIMIEPDKCNECSLCARNCKAACIDIKEHKVDASRCVTCMNCIDKCSHGAISYTTPKKVPKQMNETRRRFFTVTALVAANSVLKAQKKKGDGGLATIEDKKIPERSTPIVPPGSLGIRHLTQHCTACQLCVSVCPNQVLRPSTDLMKLMQPEMSYERGYCRPECTKCSEVCPAGAIRPITKADKSSIQIGHAVWVKKNCIPLTDGMECGNCARHCPVAAIQMVPSSPEDENSPKIPVVNVERCIGCGACENLCPARPFSAIYVEGHERHRIV
;
A
#
# COMPACT_ATOMS: atom_id res chain seq x y z
N MET A 1 -8.97 32.59 6.03
CA MET A 1 -7.93 31.90 6.84
C MET A 1 -8.05 30.37 6.82
N LEU A 2 -9.23 29.78 7.03
CA LEU A 2 -9.47 28.32 7.06
C LEU A 2 -8.87 27.54 5.88
N ARG A 3 -8.96 28.07 4.66
CA ARG A 3 -8.39 27.44 3.45
C ARG A 3 -6.86 27.26 3.55
N LYS A 4 -6.14 28.26 4.07
CA LYS A 4 -4.67 28.27 4.21
C LYS A 4 -4.24 27.25 5.28
N ILE A 5 -4.89 27.28 6.45
CA ILE A 5 -4.67 26.33 7.54
C ILE A 5 -4.83 24.89 7.04
N ARG A 6 -5.97 24.60 6.39
CA ARG A 6 -6.21 23.27 5.80
C ARG A 6 -5.12 22.88 4.79
N LEU A 7 -4.69 23.80 3.91
CA LEU A 7 -3.62 23.48 2.95
C LEU A 7 -2.31 23.15 3.65
N ALA A 8 -1.91 23.92 4.66
CA ALA A 8 -0.69 23.68 5.43
C ALA A 8 -0.69 22.29 6.09
N PHE A 9 -1.78 21.93 6.78
CA PHE A 9 -1.93 20.60 7.35
C PHE A 9 -1.95 19.49 6.29
N ALA A 10 -2.67 19.70 5.18
CA ALA A 10 -2.74 18.72 4.10
C ALA A 10 -1.37 18.49 3.45
N THR A 11 -0.58 19.54 3.23
CA THR A 11 0.78 19.42 2.69
C THR A 11 1.73 18.75 3.67
N LEU A 12 1.62 19.07 4.97
CA LEU A 12 2.43 18.44 6.01
C LEU A 12 2.12 16.94 6.13
N CYS A 13 0.84 16.58 6.28
CA CYS A 13 0.41 15.18 6.35
C CYS A 13 0.81 14.41 5.09
N PHE A 14 0.61 14.99 3.91
CA PHE A 14 0.98 14.35 2.65
C PHE A 14 2.49 14.14 2.54
N ALA A 15 3.31 15.15 2.86
CA ALA A 15 4.76 15.03 2.84
C ALA A 15 5.26 13.95 3.80
N LEU A 16 4.82 13.98 5.07
CA LEU A 16 5.22 13.00 6.08
C LEU A 16 4.80 11.58 5.70
N ILE A 17 3.56 11.37 5.23
CA ILE A 17 3.10 10.04 4.78
C ILE A 17 3.89 9.57 3.55
N THR A 18 4.16 10.46 2.59
CA THR A 18 4.97 10.12 1.41
C THR A 18 6.36 9.65 1.86
N LEU A 19 6.99 10.40 2.76
CA LEU A 19 8.32 10.11 3.26
C LEU A 19 8.39 8.77 4.01
N LEU A 20 7.34 8.33 4.69
CA LEU A 20 7.29 6.97 5.25
C LEU A 20 7.48 5.88 4.19
N PHE A 21 7.02 6.08 2.95
CA PHE A 21 7.25 5.10 1.88
C PHE A 21 8.60 5.27 1.17
N LEU A 22 9.16 6.48 1.16
CA LEU A 22 10.41 6.79 0.46
C LEU A 22 11.66 6.56 1.32
N ASP A 23 11.53 6.69 2.63
CA ASP A 23 12.64 6.58 3.58
C ASP A 23 13.17 5.15 3.68
N PHE A 24 14.31 4.91 3.02
CA PHE A 24 15.05 3.65 3.08
C PHE A 24 15.97 3.55 4.31
N THR A 25 16.25 4.65 5.02
CA THR A 25 17.02 4.61 6.27
C THR A 25 16.19 4.04 7.41
N GLY A 26 14.89 4.33 7.40
CA GLY A 26 13.92 3.91 8.42
C GLY A 26 13.83 4.85 9.62
N MET A 27 14.56 5.97 9.61
CA MET A 27 14.55 6.95 10.70
C MET A 27 13.16 7.56 10.92
N LEU A 28 12.44 7.90 9.84
CA LEU A 28 11.16 8.62 9.93
C LEU A 28 10.03 7.77 10.48
N HIS A 29 10.15 6.44 10.41
CA HIS A 29 9.13 5.52 10.91
C HIS A 29 9.01 5.57 12.43
N GLY A 30 10.12 5.72 13.16
CA GLY A 30 10.11 5.84 14.61
C GLY A 30 9.34 7.07 15.10
N TRP A 31 9.41 8.17 14.36
CA TRP A 31 8.83 9.46 14.75
C TRP A 31 7.40 9.65 14.22
N PHE A 32 7.14 9.22 12.98
CA PHE A 32 5.91 9.54 12.26
C PHE A 32 5.06 8.32 11.85
N GLY A 33 5.45 7.10 12.22
CA GLY A 33 4.72 5.87 11.89
C GLY A 33 3.26 5.84 12.37
N TRP A 34 2.91 6.65 13.38
CA TRP A 34 1.53 6.80 13.85
C TRP A 34 0.58 7.37 12.77
N LEU A 35 1.09 8.15 11.80
CA LEU A 35 0.28 8.68 10.69
C LEU A 35 -0.28 7.57 9.79
N ALA A 36 0.44 6.45 9.66
CA ALA A 36 -0.03 5.27 8.95
C ALA A 36 -1.14 4.55 9.74
N LYS A 37 -1.04 4.52 11.08
CA LYS A 37 -2.03 3.90 11.99
C LYS A 37 -3.34 4.68 12.07
N ILE A 38 -3.31 5.99 11.83
CA ILE A 38 -4.53 6.85 11.82
C ILE A 38 -5.40 6.63 10.58
N GLN A 39 -4.90 5.98 9.54
CA GLN A 39 -5.67 5.80 8.32
C GLN A 39 -6.88 4.90 8.56
N PHE A 40 -8.04 5.27 8.02
CA PHE A 40 -9.33 4.68 8.38
C PHE A 40 -9.37 3.14 8.27
N LEU A 41 -9.00 2.57 7.11
CA LEU A 41 -9.06 1.12 6.91
C LEU A 41 -8.04 0.35 7.77
N PRO A 42 -6.75 0.74 7.83
CA PRO A 42 -5.81 0.16 8.79
C PRO A 42 -6.30 0.21 10.23
N ALA A 43 -6.88 1.33 10.68
CA ALA A 43 -7.42 1.45 12.03
C ALA A 43 -8.57 0.46 12.32
N VAL A 44 -9.47 0.27 11.35
CA VAL A 44 -10.56 -0.71 11.46
C VAL A 44 -10.02 -2.14 11.52
N LEU A 45 -9.08 -2.51 10.65
CA LEU A 45 -8.51 -3.87 10.62
C LEU A 45 -7.62 -4.17 11.83
N ALA A 46 -6.94 -3.16 12.37
CA ALA A 46 -6.18 -3.27 13.60
C ALA A 46 -7.06 -3.21 14.87
N LEU A 47 -8.39 -3.10 14.72
CA LEU A 47 -9.35 -2.92 15.82
C LEU A 47 -9.00 -1.76 16.77
N ASN A 48 -8.41 -0.69 16.22
CA ASN A 48 -8.04 0.48 17.00
C ASN A 48 -9.24 1.40 17.20
N VAL A 49 -10.06 1.07 18.21
CA VAL A 49 -11.32 1.77 18.53
C VAL A 49 -11.11 3.26 18.75
N GLY A 50 -10.02 3.66 19.43
CA GLY A 50 -9.72 5.06 19.71
C GLY A 50 -9.55 5.90 18.44
N VAL A 51 -8.78 5.41 17.47
CA VAL A 51 -8.58 6.10 16.18
C VAL A 51 -9.87 6.15 15.37
N VAL A 52 -10.63 5.05 15.33
CA VAL A 52 -11.90 4.99 14.59
C VAL A 52 -12.91 5.99 15.15
N LEU A 53 -13.08 6.02 16.48
CA LEU A 53 -13.96 6.98 17.16
C LEU A 53 -13.51 8.42 16.91
N PHE A 54 -12.22 8.70 17.01
CA PHE A 54 -11.67 10.02 16.69
C PHE A 54 -12.03 10.46 15.26
N LEU A 55 -11.85 9.60 14.25
CA LEU A 55 -12.19 9.91 12.86
C LEU A 55 -13.70 10.10 12.63
N VAL A 56 -14.53 9.31 13.32
CA VAL A 56 -16.00 9.44 13.27
C VAL A 56 -16.42 10.78 13.88
N ILE A 57 -15.92 11.11 15.07
CA ILE A 57 -16.19 12.39 15.75
C ILE A 57 -15.71 13.56 14.89
N LEU A 58 -14.49 13.49 14.36
CA LEU A 58 -13.95 14.51 13.44
C LEU A 58 -14.86 14.69 12.22
N THR A 59 -15.42 13.60 11.69
CA THR A 59 -16.33 13.64 10.54
C THR A 59 -17.70 14.20 10.90
N LEU A 60 -18.22 13.88 12.08
CA LEU A 60 -19.49 14.41 12.59
C LEU A 60 -19.38 15.87 13.01
N ILE A 61 -18.22 16.37 13.41
CA ILE A 61 -18.06 17.79 13.74
C ILE A 61 -17.79 18.57 12.45
N CYS A 62 -16.75 18.19 11.71
CA CYS A 62 -16.20 19.01 10.64
C CYS A 62 -16.65 18.59 9.21
N GLY A 63 -17.42 17.51 9.07
CA GLY A 63 -17.69 16.88 7.78
C GLY A 63 -16.48 16.09 7.27
N ARG A 64 -16.38 15.84 5.96
CA ARG A 64 -15.30 15.00 5.38
C ARG A 64 -13.94 15.68 5.26
N VAL A 65 -13.45 16.27 6.35
CA VAL A 65 -12.11 16.88 6.44
C VAL A 65 -11.00 15.84 6.31
N TYR A 66 -11.22 14.61 6.78
CA TYR A 66 -10.26 13.50 6.58
C TYR A 66 -9.83 13.36 5.11
N CYS A 67 -10.78 13.42 4.16
CA CYS A 67 -10.50 13.28 2.73
C CYS A 67 -9.72 14.45 2.13
N SER A 68 -9.70 15.62 2.78
CA SER A 68 -9.01 16.81 2.29
C SER A 68 -7.71 17.14 3.03
N VAL A 69 -7.46 16.54 4.19
CA VAL A 69 -6.27 16.80 5.03
C VAL A 69 -5.44 15.54 5.27
N ILE A 70 -6.05 14.47 5.79
CA ILE A 70 -5.32 13.30 6.35
C ILE A 70 -5.09 12.22 5.29
N CYS A 71 -6.06 12.02 4.39
CA CYS A 71 -6.01 10.97 3.38
C CYS A 71 -5.01 11.34 2.26
N PRO A 72 -3.89 10.59 2.09
CA PRO A 72 -2.85 10.94 1.13
C PRO A 72 -3.35 10.83 -0.31
N LEU A 73 -4.23 9.85 -0.61
CA LEU A 73 -4.85 9.74 -1.93
C LEU A 73 -5.70 10.96 -2.25
N GLY A 74 -6.40 11.51 -1.25
CA GLY A 74 -7.19 12.71 -1.42
C GLY A 74 -6.35 13.93 -1.79
N VAL A 75 -5.24 14.14 -1.07
CA VAL A 75 -4.30 15.21 -1.37
C VAL A 75 -3.63 14.99 -2.74
N LEU A 76 -3.28 13.75 -3.09
CA LEU A 76 -2.75 13.41 -4.42
C LEU A 76 -3.72 13.83 -5.53
N GLN A 77 -5.03 13.56 -5.39
CA GLN A 77 -6.03 14.03 -6.35
C GLN A 77 -6.08 15.56 -6.44
N ASP A 78 -5.91 16.27 -5.34
CA ASP A 78 -5.86 17.73 -5.34
C ASP A 78 -4.66 18.28 -6.11
N VAL A 79 -3.50 17.63 -5.96
CA VAL A 79 -2.29 17.93 -6.73
C VAL A 79 -2.52 17.65 -8.22
N MET A 80 -3.05 16.48 -8.58
CA MET A 80 -3.33 16.11 -9.97
C MET A 80 -4.36 17.04 -10.63
N ALA A 81 -5.41 17.41 -9.90
CA ALA A 81 -6.39 18.39 -10.35
C ALA A 81 -5.79 19.80 -10.53
N TRP A 82 -4.76 20.16 -9.75
CA TRP A 82 -4.03 21.41 -9.95
C TRP A 82 -3.12 21.35 -11.17
N ILE A 83 -2.34 20.27 -11.32
CA ILE A 83 -1.45 20.04 -12.48
C ILE A 83 -2.26 20.03 -13.78
N GLY A 84 -3.37 19.28 -13.84
CA GLY A 84 -4.23 19.19 -15.02
C GLY A 84 -4.82 20.52 -15.47
N ARG A 85 -5.05 21.46 -14.54
CA ARG A 85 -5.47 22.83 -14.87
C ARG A 85 -4.34 23.65 -15.51
N LYS A 86 -3.09 23.46 -15.07
CA LYS A 86 -1.91 24.16 -15.58
C LYS A 86 -1.56 23.69 -17.00
N PHE A 87 -1.56 22.38 -17.25
CA PHE A 87 -1.19 21.80 -18.54
C PHE A 87 -2.14 22.18 -19.70
N LYS A 88 -3.45 22.25 -19.45
CA LYS A 88 -4.42 22.49 -20.53
C LYS A 88 -4.64 23.97 -20.90
N LYS A 89 -3.88 24.93 -20.33
CA LYS A 89 -4.12 26.39 -20.47
C LYS A 89 -5.63 26.74 -20.50
N ARG A 90 -6.44 26.08 -19.66
CA ARG A 90 -7.90 26.12 -19.81
C ARG A 90 -8.39 27.55 -19.55
N LYS A 91 -8.90 28.21 -20.59
CA LYS A 91 -9.58 29.52 -20.46
C LYS A 91 -10.86 29.45 -19.60
N LYS A 92 -11.45 28.26 -19.41
CA LYS A 92 -12.69 28.04 -18.62
C LYS A 92 -12.43 27.22 -17.36
N LEU A 93 -13.07 27.60 -16.25
CA LEU A 93 -13.09 26.83 -15.01
C LEU A 93 -13.72 25.43 -15.26
N PRO A 94 -13.11 24.35 -14.74
CA PRO A 94 -13.34 23.00 -15.28
C PRO A 94 -14.56 22.27 -14.70
N TYR A 95 -15.11 22.71 -13.57
CA TYR A 95 -16.14 21.95 -12.86
C TYR A 95 -17.53 22.53 -13.10
N SER A 96 -18.52 21.64 -13.07
CA SER A 96 -19.94 21.97 -13.01
C SER A 96 -20.59 21.09 -11.97
N TYR A 97 -21.79 21.48 -11.52
CA TYR A 97 -22.60 20.59 -10.70
C TYR A 97 -22.84 19.27 -11.45
N SER A 98 -22.76 18.17 -10.71
CA SER A 98 -23.21 16.86 -11.17
C SER A 98 -24.02 16.18 -10.08
N PRO A 99 -25.09 15.42 -10.41
CA PRO A 99 -25.82 14.65 -9.41
C PRO A 99 -24.95 13.51 -8.85
N ALA A 100 -25.25 13.08 -7.63
CA ALA A 100 -24.55 11.96 -7.02
C ALA A 100 -24.92 10.63 -7.71
N ILE A 101 -23.92 9.91 -8.21
CA ILE A 101 -24.10 8.54 -8.74
C ILE A 101 -24.15 7.57 -7.55
N SER A 102 -25.30 7.52 -6.89
CA SER A 102 -25.50 6.77 -5.65
C SER A 102 -25.38 5.26 -5.85
N TRP A 103 -25.89 4.72 -6.95
CA TRP A 103 -25.85 3.27 -7.23
C TRP A 103 -24.40 2.76 -7.27
N LEU A 104 -23.51 3.44 -8.00
CA LEU A 104 -22.09 3.07 -8.09
C LEU A 104 -21.40 3.25 -6.74
N ARG A 105 -21.70 4.35 -6.03
CA ARG A 105 -21.12 4.63 -4.71
C ARG A 105 -21.41 3.53 -3.69
N TYR A 106 -22.67 3.11 -3.59
CA TYR A 106 -23.09 2.08 -2.64
C TYR A 106 -22.77 0.67 -3.16
N GLY A 107 -22.79 0.45 -4.48
CA GLY A 107 -22.35 -0.79 -5.11
C GLY A 107 -20.87 -1.08 -4.82
N MET A 108 -20.00 -0.09 -5.00
CA MET A 108 -18.57 -0.23 -4.67
C MET A 108 -18.33 -0.46 -3.17
N LEU A 109 -19.14 0.15 -2.30
CA LEU A 109 -19.09 -0.14 -0.86
C LEU A 109 -19.53 -1.58 -0.56
N GLY A 110 -20.60 -2.07 -1.21
CA GLY A 110 -21.07 -3.44 -1.07
C GLY A 110 -20.02 -4.45 -1.52
N ILE A 111 -19.43 -4.26 -2.71
CA ILE A 111 -18.33 -5.09 -3.22
C ILE A 111 -17.15 -5.10 -2.23
N PHE A 112 -16.80 -3.93 -1.69
CA PHE A 112 -15.72 -3.82 -0.72
C PHE A 112 -15.99 -4.60 0.58
N ILE A 113 -17.21 -4.50 1.13
CA ILE A 113 -17.60 -5.25 2.35
C ILE A 113 -17.61 -6.75 2.07
N ILE A 114 -18.20 -7.19 0.95
CA ILE A 114 -18.24 -8.60 0.55
C ILE A 114 -16.82 -9.15 0.40
N ALA A 115 -15.92 -8.41 -0.26
CA ALA A 115 -14.53 -8.81 -0.42
C ALA A 115 -13.80 -8.97 0.92
N LEU A 116 -14.05 -8.08 1.89
CA LEU A 116 -13.47 -8.21 3.23
C LEU A 116 -14.02 -9.43 3.98
N VAL A 117 -15.34 -9.64 3.96
CA VAL A 117 -16.00 -10.77 4.66
C VAL A 117 -15.59 -12.11 4.04
N ALA A 118 -15.48 -12.17 2.71
CA ALA A 118 -15.07 -13.37 1.98
C ALA A 118 -13.54 -13.63 2.05
N GLY A 119 -12.76 -12.79 2.74
CA GLY A 119 -11.31 -12.97 2.89
C GLY A 119 -10.47 -12.56 1.68
N PHE A 120 -11.07 -11.98 0.64
CA PHE A 120 -10.40 -11.41 -0.53
C PHE A 120 -9.91 -9.98 -0.26
N SER A 121 -9.08 -9.83 0.76
CA SER A 121 -8.55 -8.53 1.19
C SER A 121 -7.70 -7.83 0.12
N SER A 122 -7.14 -8.59 -0.83
CA SER A 122 -6.42 -8.08 -2.01
C SER A 122 -7.30 -7.20 -2.91
N LEU A 123 -8.54 -7.63 -3.18
CA LEU A 123 -9.51 -6.86 -3.96
C LEU A 123 -10.00 -5.63 -3.19
N ALA A 124 -10.29 -5.79 -1.90
CA ALA A 124 -10.65 -4.67 -1.03
C ALA A 124 -9.52 -3.63 -0.97
N ALA A 125 -8.27 -4.08 -0.88
CA ALA A 125 -7.09 -3.24 -0.88
C ALA A 125 -6.95 -2.42 -2.17
N LEU A 126 -7.37 -2.93 -3.35
CA LEU A 126 -7.38 -2.17 -4.62
C LEU A 126 -8.26 -0.92 -4.58
N LEU A 127 -9.33 -0.94 -3.78
CA LEU A 127 -10.26 0.17 -3.63
C LEU A 127 -9.96 1.06 -2.42
N ALA A 128 -9.21 0.54 -1.45
CA ALA A 128 -8.83 1.27 -0.26
C ALA A 128 -7.89 2.44 -0.61
N PRO A 129 -8.21 3.68 -0.20
CA PRO A 129 -7.49 4.86 -0.68
C PRO A 129 -6.05 4.91 -0.16
N TYR A 130 -5.83 4.57 1.11
CA TYR A 130 -4.49 4.54 1.70
C TYR A 130 -3.61 3.46 1.05
N SER A 131 -4.12 2.24 0.90
CA SER A 131 -3.36 1.15 0.26
C SER A 131 -3.05 1.42 -1.21
N SER A 132 -4.00 2.01 -1.93
CA SER A 132 -3.77 2.44 -3.32
C SER A 132 -2.68 3.47 -3.43
N TYR A 133 -2.69 4.45 -2.52
CA TYR A 133 -1.61 5.43 -2.43
C TYR A 133 -0.27 4.78 -2.07
N GLY A 134 -0.23 3.90 -1.05
CA GLY A 134 1.01 3.22 -0.63
C GLY A 134 1.64 2.38 -1.74
N ARG A 135 0.83 1.72 -2.58
CA ARG A 135 1.32 1.02 -3.77
C ARG A 135 1.93 1.96 -4.80
N ILE A 136 1.33 3.12 -5.05
CA ILE A 136 1.89 4.14 -5.93
C ILE A 136 3.20 4.66 -5.33
N ALA A 137 3.22 4.98 -4.03
CA ALA A 137 4.40 5.49 -3.37
C ALA A 137 5.58 4.51 -3.40
N ASN A 138 5.37 3.24 -3.01
CA ASN A 138 6.43 2.22 -2.99
C ASN A 138 6.84 1.73 -4.38
N ASN A 139 5.91 1.55 -5.33
CA ASN A 139 6.29 0.98 -6.63
C ASN A 139 6.65 2.03 -7.68
N PHE A 140 6.20 3.28 -7.53
CA PHE A 140 6.46 4.34 -8.51
C PHE A 140 7.33 5.46 -7.95
N PHE A 141 7.01 6.03 -6.79
CA PHE A 141 7.79 7.15 -6.25
C PHE A 141 9.12 6.71 -5.59
N GLN A 142 9.15 5.57 -4.90
CA GLN A 142 10.36 5.10 -4.22
C GLN A 142 11.52 4.80 -5.18
N PRO A 143 11.33 4.10 -6.32
CA PRO A 143 12.43 3.89 -7.27
C PRO A 143 12.96 5.21 -7.85
N LEU A 144 12.06 6.16 -8.15
CA LEU A 144 12.46 7.50 -8.63
C LEU A 144 13.24 8.27 -7.57
N TRP A 145 12.84 8.16 -6.30
CA TRP A 145 13.54 8.76 -5.17
C TRP A 145 14.94 8.18 -4.99
N GLN A 146 15.08 6.85 -5.04
CA GLN A 146 16.37 6.17 -4.93
C GLN A 146 17.30 6.49 -6.11
N TRP A 147 16.78 6.56 -7.34
CA TRP A 147 17.55 7.04 -8.51
C TRP A 147 18.06 8.46 -8.30
N SER A 148 17.21 9.34 -7.78
CA SER A 148 17.58 10.71 -7.46
C SER A 148 18.66 10.76 -6.38
N ASN A 149 18.54 9.94 -5.33
CA ASN A 149 19.55 9.81 -4.27
C ASN A 149 20.90 9.33 -4.83
N ASN A 150 20.92 8.30 -5.68
CA ASN A 150 22.16 7.78 -6.26
C ASN A 150 22.81 8.81 -7.19
N LEU A 151 22.01 9.58 -7.94
CA LEU A 151 22.51 10.68 -8.75
C LEU A 151 23.17 11.76 -7.86
N LEU A 152 22.55 12.10 -6.72
CA LEU A 152 23.14 13.02 -5.75
C LEU A 152 24.39 12.45 -5.10
N ALA A 153 24.43 11.15 -4.78
CA ALA A 153 25.61 10.47 -4.24
C ALA A 153 26.79 10.54 -5.20
N TYR A 154 26.56 10.29 -6.48
CA TYR A 154 27.56 10.41 -7.53
C TYR A 154 28.15 11.83 -7.64
N PHE A 155 27.31 12.87 -7.54
CA PHE A 155 27.80 14.25 -7.56
C PHE A 155 28.50 14.65 -6.25
N ALA A 156 28.00 14.17 -5.11
CA ALA A 156 28.57 14.47 -3.80
C ALA A 156 29.96 13.83 -3.63
N GLU A 157 30.13 12.57 -4.06
CA GLU A 157 31.41 11.88 -4.04
C GLU A 157 32.46 12.62 -4.86
N ARG A 158 32.07 13.13 -6.03
CA ARG A 158 32.94 13.99 -6.86
C ARG A 158 33.29 15.34 -6.24
N ALA A 159 32.44 15.83 -5.34
CA ALA A 159 32.69 17.03 -4.55
C ALA A 159 33.42 16.73 -3.22
N GLY A 160 33.87 15.48 -3.00
CA GLY A 160 34.56 15.06 -1.78
C GLY A 160 33.64 14.90 -0.56
N SER A 161 32.34 14.73 -0.76
CA SER A 161 31.33 14.61 0.29
C SER A 161 30.64 13.25 0.28
N TYR A 162 30.59 12.59 1.44
CA TYR A 162 29.91 11.30 1.65
C TYR A 162 28.55 11.45 2.36
N ALA A 163 27.91 12.62 2.21
CA ALA A 163 26.60 12.87 2.80
C ALA A 163 25.48 11.95 2.23
N PHE A 164 25.70 11.38 1.04
CA PHE A 164 24.80 10.44 0.39
C PHE A 164 25.53 9.13 0.07
N TYR A 165 24.84 8.00 0.18
CA TYR A 165 25.35 6.69 -0.20
C TYR A 165 24.47 6.06 -1.28
N GLU A 166 25.09 5.26 -2.15
CA GLU A 166 24.36 4.56 -3.20
C GLU A 166 23.45 3.46 -2.63
N THR A 167 22.28 3.31 -3.24
CA THR A 167 21.28 2.33 -2.86
C THR A 167 20.89 1.47 -4.05
N ASP A 168 20.70 0.17 -3.84
CA ASP A 168 20.20 -0.72 -4.88
C ASP A 168 18.75 -0.36 -5.25
N VAL A 169 18.52 -0.06 -6.53
CA VAL A 169 17.17 0.27 -7.00
C VAL A 169 16.58 -0.95 -7.67
N TRP A 170 15.60 -1.56 -6.99
CA TRP A 170 15.00 -2.79 -7.47
C TRP A 170 13.49 -2.66 -7.71
N LEU A 171 13.08 -2.94 -8.95
CA LEU A 171 11.69 -3.17 -9.31
C LEU A 171 11.28 -4.58 -8.87
N LYS A 172 10.72 -4.67 -7.66
CA LYS A 172 10.32 -5.92 -6.98
C LYS A 172 9.44 -6.83 -7.85
N SER A 173 8.50 -6.27 -8.62
CA SER A 173 7.67 -7.01 -9.57
C SER A 173 7.08 -6.10 -10.66
N TRP A 174 7.24 -6.52 -11.92
CA TRP A 174 6.70 -5.81 -13.09
C TRP A 174 5.18 -5.69 -13.07
N SER A 175 4.46 -6.72 -12.62
CA SER A 175 2.99 -6.67 -12.55
C SER A 175 2.53 -5.62 -11.55
N THR A 176 3.19 -5.56 -10.38
CA THR A 176 2.86 -4.55 -9.36
C THR A 176 3.19 -3.14 -9.78
N PHE A 177 4.28 -2.95 -10.54
CA PHE A 177 4.64 -1.67 -11.14
C PHE A 177 3.58 -1.21 -12.14
N ILE A 178 3.17 -2.08 -13.06
CA ILE A 178 2.14 -1.77 -14.07
C ILE A 178 0.82 -1.39 -13.40
N ILE A 179 0.37 -2.15 -12.39
CA ILE A 179 -0.85 -1.84 -11.63
C ILE A 179 -0.73 -0.47 -10.94
N ALA A 180 0.41 -0.16 -10.32
CA ALA A 180 0.62 1.11 -9.65
C ALA A 180 0.58 2.29 -10.64
N VAL A 181 1.27 2.18 -11.78
CA VAL A 181 1.28 3.20 -12.84
C VAL A 181 -0.11 3.37 -13.44
N ALA A 182 -0.81 2.28 -13.77
CA ALA A 182 -2.16 2.34 -14.30
C ALA A 182 -3.13 3.02 -13.32
N THR A 183 -3.08 2.66 -12.03
CA THR A 183 -3.89 3.28 -10.98
C THR A 183 -3.58 4.78 -10.87
N PHE A 184 -2.30 5.15 -10.89
CA PHE A 184 -1.86 6.55 -10.85
C PHE A 184 -2.40 7.35 -12.05
N VAL A 185 -2.26 6.82 -13.27
CA VAL A 185 -2.73 7.48 -14.51
C VAL A 185 -4.25 7.64 -14.50
N VAL A 186 -5.01 6.60 -14.14
CA VAL A 186 -6.47 6.68 -14.03
C VAL A 186 -6.89 7.76 -13.04
N LEU A 187 -6.27 7.79 -11.85
CA LEU A 187 -6.55 8.81 -10.84
C LEU A 187 -6.18 10.21 -11.32
N ALA A 188 -5.04 10.37 -12.01
CA ALA A 188 -4.61 11.65 -12.55
C ALA A 188 -5.58 12.18 -13.63
N VAL A 189 -6.05 11.32 -14.53
CA VAL A 189 -7.03 11.67 -15.56
C VAL A 189 -8.38 12.04 -14.93
N LEU A 190 -8.90 11.21 -14.02
CA LEU A 190 -10.17 11.48 -13.34
C LEU A 190 -10.10 12.79 -12.53
N ALA A 191 -9.02 12.99 -11.79
CA ALA A 191 -8.84 14.19 -10.97
C ALA A 191 -8.60 15.44 -11.82
N GLY A 192 -7.83 15.33 -12.90
CA GLY A 192 -7.59 16.43 -13.84
C GLY A 192 -8.84 16.88 -14.59
N ARG A 193 -9.80 15.97 -14.84
CA ARG A 193 -11.08 16.32 -15.49
C ARG A 193 -12.10 16.88 -14.48
N ASN A 194 -12.37 16.13 -13.41
CA ASN A 194 -13.55 16.33 -12.56
C ASN A 194 -13.21 16.44 -11.06
N GLY A 195 -11.93 16.57 -10.69
CA GLY A 195 -11.48 16.84 -9.33
C GLY A 195 -11.48 15.62 -8.40
N ARG A 196 -12.54 15.41 -7.63
CA ARG A 196 -12.64 14.38 -6.58
C ARG A 196 -13.57 13.21 -6.96
N THR A 197 -13.62 12.84 -8.25
CA THR A 197 -14.51 11.79 -8.74
C THR A 197 -14.32 10.48 -8.00
N TYR A 198 -13.09 9.96 -7.93
CA TYR A 198 -12.79 8.72 -7.21
C TYR A 198 -13.30 8.73 -5.75
N CYS A 199 -12.97 9.75 -4.96
CA CYS A 199 -13.44 9.88 -3.58
C CYS A 199 -14.96 10.00 -3.44
N ASN A 200 -15.67 10.47 -4.47
CA ASN A 200 -17.12 10.72 -4.43
C ASN A 200 -17.96 9.60 -5.07
N THR A 201 -17.37 8.73 -5.90
CA THR A 201 -18.11 7.68 -6.63
C THR A 201 -17.58 6.27 -6.43
N ILE A 202 -16.27 6.08 -6.19
CA ILE A 202 -15.64 4.76 -6.16
C ILE A 202 -15.15 4.40 -4.75
N CYS A 203 -14.60 5.37 -4.02
CA CYS A 203 -13.90 5.11 -2.75
C CYS A 203 -14.87 4.67 -1.64
N PRO A 204 -14.73 3.44 -1.11
CA PRO A 204 -15.63 2.93 -0.06
C PRO A 204 -15.50 3.73 1.25
N VAL A 205 -14.28 4.13 1.61
CA VAL A 205 -14.04 5.01 2.78
C VAL A 205 -14.73 6.36 2.60
N GLY A 206 -14.66 6.94 1.39
CA GLY A 206 -15.35 8.18 1.07
C GLY A 206 -16.87 8.07 1.16
N THR A 207 -17.43 6.90 0.85
CA THR A 207 -18.85 6.57 1.00
C THR A 207 -19.26 6.49 2.47
N VAL A 208 -18.50 5.76 3.30
CA VAL A 208 -18.77 5.62 4.74
C VAL A 208 -18.72 6.98 5.43
N LEU A 209 -17.63 7.73 5.24
CA LEU A 209 -17.52 9.07 5.81
C LEU A 209 -18.54 10.05 5.20
N GLY A 210 -18.99 9.80 3.97
CA GLY A 210 -19.97 10.64 3.27
C GLY A 210 -21.38 10.43 3.77
N PHE A 211 -21.68 9.24 4.27
CA PHE A 211 -22.89 8.96 5.01
C PHE A 211 -22.89 9.72 6.34
N LEU A 212 -21.79 9.65 7.11
CA LEU A 212 -21.65 10.35 8.39
C LEU A 212 -21.70 11.88 8.23
N SER A 213 -21.09 12.43 7.18
CA SER A 213 -21.06 13.88 6.97
C SER A 213 -22.42 14.50 6.63
N ARG A 214 -23.45 13.69 6.33
CA ARG A 214 -24.85 14.17 6.25
C ARG A 214 -25.41 14.62 7.59
N TYR A 215 -24.75 14.25 8.68
CA TYR A 215 -25.09 14.61 10.04
C TYR A 215 -24.06 15.55 10.65
N SER A 216 -23.14 16.11 9.86
CA SER A 216 -22.09 16.96 10.41
C SER A 216 -22.63 18.23 11.07
N PHE A 217 -22.01 18.66 12.16
CA PHE A 217 -22.39 19.85 12.92
C PHE A 217 -22.08 21.12 12.13
N PHE A 218 -20.87 21.23 11.56
CA PHE A 218 -20.51 22.33 10.67
C PHE A 218 -20.63 21.92 9.20
N ARG A 219 -21.27 22.77 8.39
CA ARG A 219 -21.47 22.56 6.94
C ARG A 219 -21.33 23.86 6.18
N ILE A 220 -21.00 23.71 4.90
CA ILE A 220 -20.99 24.83 3.96
C ILE A 220 -22.43 25.13 3.56
N MET A 221 -22.89 26.35 3.83
CA MET A 221 -24.22 26.84 3.47
C MET A 221 -24.12 28.05 2.56
N ILE A 222 -25.13 28.23 1.72
CA ILE A 222 -25.29 29.39 0.84
C ILE A 222 -26.45 30.21 1.38
N GLU A 223 -26.21 31.50 1.60
CA GLU A 223 -27.24 32.45 2.00
C GLU A 223 -27.91 33.02 0.74
N PRO A 224 -29.20 32.71 0.47
CA PRO A 224 -29.86 33.10 -0.77
C PRO A 224 -29.86 34.62 -0.98
N ASP A 225 -30.07 35.39 0.09
CA ASP A 225 -30.17 36.86 0.04
C ASP A 225 -28.88 37.56 -0.43
N LYS A 226 -27.72 36.90 -0.23
CA LYS A 226 -26.41 37.43 -0.65
C LYS A 226 -25.91 36.81 -1.95
N CYS A 227 -26.57 35.77 -2.46
CA CYS A 227 -26.13 35.01 -3.61
C CYS A 227 -26.71 35.62 -4.90
N ASN A 228 -25.83 35.96 -5.85
CA ASN A 228 -26.22 36.45 -7.19
C ASN A 228 -26.08 35.38 -8.28
N GLU A 229 -26.02 34.10 -7.91
CA GLU A 229 -25.96 32.96 -8.83
C GLU A 229 -24.81 32.98 -9.87
N CYS A 230 -23.72 33.71 -9.64
CA CYS A 230 -22.58 33.82 -10.57
C CYS A 230 -21.86 32.50 -10.93
N SER A 231 -22.22 31.37 -10.30
CA SER A 231 -21.66 30.02 -10.49
C SER A 231 -20.18 29.82 -10.15
N LEU A 232 -19.47 30.85 -9.70
CA LEU A 232 -18.02 30.82 -9.49
C LEU A 232 -17.59 29.78 -8.43
N CYS A 233 -18.38 29.63 -7.36
CA CYS A 233 -18.14 28.62 -6.32
C CYS A 233 -18.36 27.19 -6.84
N ALA A 234 -19.41 26.95 -7.63
CA ALA A 234 -19.70 25.65 -8.23
C ALA A 234 -18.59 25.24 -9.21
N ARG A 235 -18.09 26.20 -10.01
CA ARG A 235 -17.00 25.98 -10.96
C ARG A 235 -15.62 25.76 -10.31
N ASN A 236 -15.46 26.13 -9.04
CA ASN A 236 -14.27 25.84 -8.23
C ASN A 236 -14.48 24.67 -7.23
N CYS A 237 -15.68 24.07 -7.22
CA CYS A 237 -15.99 22.95 -6.36
C CYS A 237 -15.40 21.66 -6.94
N LYS A 238 -14.26 21.24 -6.39
CA LYS A 238 -13.59 19.97 -6.78
C LYS A 238 -14.46 18.73 -6.58
N ALA A 239 -15.53 18.82 -5.77
CA ALA A 239 -16.46 17.74 -5.50
C ALA A 239 -17.74 17.78 -6.37
N ALA A 240 -17.91 18.81 -7.20
CA ALA A 240 -19.09 19.00 -8.07
C ALA A 240 -20.44 18.94 -7.31
N CYS A 241 -20.46 19.38 -6.04
CA CYS A 241 -21.56 19.15 -5.10
C CYS A 241 -22.37 20.41 -4.72
N ILE A 242 -22.17 21.51 -5.43
CA ILE A 242 -22.89 22.78 -5.19
C ILE A 242 -23.90 22.95 -6.31
N ASP A 243 -25.18 22.92 -5.98
CA ASP A 243 -26.27 23.29 -6.86
C ASP A 243 -26.63 24.77 -6.59
N ILE A 244 -26.36 25.62 -7.58
CA ILE A 244 -26.55 27.07 -7.45
C ILE A 244 -28.01 27.45 -7.56
N LYS A 245 -28.77 26.79 -8.43
CA LYS A 245 -30.19 27.10 -8.65
C LYS A 245 -30.99 26.85 -7.37
N GLU A 246 -30.67 25.75 -6.71
CA GLU A 246 -31.32 25.33 -5.47
C GLU A 246 -30.67 25.91 -4.21
N HIS A 247 -29.58 26.69 -4.32
CA HIS A 247 -28.78 27.18 -3.19
C HIS A 247 -28.35 26.07 -2.21
N LYS A 248 -28.16 24.84 -2.71
CA LYS A 248 -27.90 23.64 -1.91
C LYS A 248 -26.50 23.09 -2.12
N VAL A 249 -25.87 22.71 -1.01
CA VAL A 249 -24.60 21.99 -1.00
C VAL A 249 -24.82 20.58 -0.47
N ASP A 250 -24.49 19.57 -1.28
CA ASP A 250 -24.58 18.17 -0.86
C ASP A 250 -23.46 17.83 0.13
N ALA A 251 -23.81 17.82 1.42
CA ALA A 251 -22.91 17.51 2.53
C ALA A 251 -22.32 16.09 2.46
N SER A 252 -22.98 15.15 1.76
CA SER A 252 -22.46 13.79 1.54
C SER A 252 -21.35 13.73 0.50
N ARG A 253 -21.18 14.80 -0.29
CA ARG A 253 -20.16 14.95 -1.35
C ARG A 253 -19.17 16.08 -1.11
N CYS A 254 -19.49 17.04 -0.25
CA CYS A 254 -18.53 18.03 0.20
C CYS A 254 -17.36 17.36 0.95
N VAL A 255 -16.13 17.75 0.63
CA VAL A 255 -14.89 17.33 1.32
C VAL A 255 -14.31 18.46 2.18
N THR A 256 -15.14 19.48 2.46
CA THR A 256 -14.81 20.64 3.30
C THR A 256 -13.50 21.34 2.90
N CYS A 257 -13.31 21.50 1.58
CA CYS A 257 -12.09 22.08 1.01
C CYS A 257 -12.01 23.61 1.12
N MET A 258 -13.08 24.29 1.54
CA MET A 258 -13.16 25.75 1.70
C MET A 258 -12.79 26.60 0.45
N ASN A 259 -12.70 25.99 -0.74
CA ASN A 259 -12.39 26.74 -1.97
C ASN A 259 -13.55 27.65 -2.41
N CYS A 260 -14.79 27.26 -2.12
CA CYS A 260 -15.98 28.06 -2.45
C CYS A 260 -16.04 29.35 -1.61
N ILE A 261 -15.75 29.27 -0.31
CA ILE A 261 -15.71 30.42 0.61
C ILE A 261 -14.68 31.45 0.12
N ASP A 262 -13.47 30.98 -0.20
CA ASP A 262 -12.38 31.84 -0.68
C ASP A 262 -12.63 32.48 -2.06
N LYS A 263 -13.54 31.91 -2.86
CA LYS A 263 -13.86 32.40 -4.20
C LYS A 263 -15.15 33.22 -4.27
N CYS A 264 -15.95 33.25 -3.21
CA CYS A 264 -17.16 34.04 -3.20
C CYS A 264 -16.82 35.50 -2.91
N SER A 265 -17.03 36.40 -3.88
CA SER A 265 -16.86 37.85 -3.71
C SER A 265 -17.97 38.50 -2.89
N HIS A 266 -19.14 37.86 -2.80
CA HIS A 266 -20.34 38.40 -2.14
C HIS A 266 -20.51 37.95 -0.69
N GLY A 267 -19.58 37.14 -0.15
CA GLY A 267 -19.69 36.62 1.22
C GLY A 267 -20.92 35.73 1.47
N ALA A 268 -21.57 35.22 0.41
CA ALA A 268 -22.79 34.41 0.50
C ALA A 268 -22.55 32.97 0.98
N ILE A 269 -21.30 32.55 1.17
CA ILE A 269 -20.95 31.17 1.54
C ILE A 269 -20.29 31.16 2.92
N SER A 270 -20.90 30.45 3.86
CA SER A 270 -20.43 30.34 5.23
C SER A 270 -20.23 28.87 5.64
N TYR A 271 -19.34 28.64 6.61
CA TYR A 271 -19.15 27.34 7.26
C TYR A 271 -19.71 27.43 8.68
N THR A 272 -20.95 26.96 8.87
CA THR A 272 -21.72 27.18 10.09
C THR A 272 -22.62 25.98 10.40
N THR A 273 -23.36 26.05 11.50
CA THR A 273 -24.33 25.03 11.89
C THR A 273 -25.61 25.16 11.06
N PRO A 274 -26.21 24.04 10.61
CA PRO A 274 -27.46 24.08 9.88
C PRO A 274 -28.60 24.54 10.80
N LYS A 275 -29.36 25.56 10.37
CA LYS A 275 -30.64 25.91 11.00
C LYS A 275 -31.62 24.75 10.80
N LYS A 276 -32.33 24.31 11.85
CA LYS A 276 -33.35 23.25 11.75
C LYS A 276 -34.45 23.74 10.80
N VAL A 277 -34.54 23.12 9.62
CA VAL A 277 -35.70 23.23 8.73
C VAL A 277 -36.33 21.83 8.67
N PRO A 278 -37.64 21.68 8.96
CA PRO A 278 -38.30 20.37 8.91
C PRO A 278 -38.31 19.88 7.47
N LYS A 279 -37.88 18.63 7.26
CA LYS A 279 -37.76 18.04 5.92
C LYS A 279 -38.93 17.10 5.67
N GLN A 280 -39.81 17.49 4.75
CA GLN A 280 -40.88 16.64 4.23
C GLN A 280 -40.25 15.48 3.45
N MET A 281 -40.61 14.26 3.85
CA MET A 281 -40.08 13.02 3.30
C MET A 281 -41.03 12.52 2.22
N ASN A 282 -40.67 12.68 0.94
CA ASN A 282 -41.38 12.02 -0.15
C ASN A 282 -40.91 10.57 -0.27
N GLU A 283 -41.82 9.67 0.07
CA GLU A 283 -41.78 8.26 -0.28
C GLU A 283 -42.08 8.10 -1.77
N THR A 284 -41.11 7.62 -2.55
CA THR A 284 -41.42 6.71 -3.64
C THR A 284 -40.19 5.83 -3.90
N ARG A 285 -40.32 4.56 -3.53
CA ARG A 285 -39.36 3.47 -3.74
C ARG A 285 -40.12 2.37 -4.48
N ARG A 286 -39.38 1.60 -5.31
CA ARG A 286 -39.77 0.39 -6.09
C ARG A 286 -40.19 0.70 -7.52
N ARG A 287 -39.78 -0.01 -8.57
CA ARG A 287 -38.92 -1.20 -8.85
C ARG A 287 -38.24 -0.87 -10.22
N PHE A 288 -37.24 -1.55 -10.78
CA PHE A 288 -37.11 -2.96 -11.14
C PHE A 288 -35.66 -3.23 -11.55
N PHE A 289 -35.13 -4.40 -11.18
CA PHE A 289 -33.93 -5.00 -11.75
C PHE A 289 -34.35 -5.89 -12.91
N THR A 290 -33.65 -5.78 -14.05
CA THR A 290 -32.90 -6.87 -14.73
C THR A 290 -32.28 -6.34 -16.01
N VAL A 291 -31.02 -6.74 -16.29
CA VAL A 291 -30.59 -7.43 -17.52
C VAL A 291 -29.05 -7.49 -17.53
N THR A 292 -28.58 -8.71 -17.71
CA THR A 292 -27.21 -9.22 -17.82
C THR A 292 -26.49 -8.72 -19.08
N ALA A 293 -25.17 -8.58 -19.03
CA ALA A 293 -24.31 -8.83 -20.20
C ALA A 293 -22.88 -9.20 -19.78
N LEU A 294 -22.52 -10.46 -20.03
CA LEU A 294 -21.17 -10.98 -20.13
C LEU A 294 -20.46 -10.35 -21.35
N VAL A 295 -19.23 -9.88 -21.18
CA VAL A 295 -18.18 -10.00 -22.22
C VAL A 295 -16.83 -10.18 -21.53
N ALA A 296 -16.28 -11.39 -21.68
CA ALA A 296 -14.86 -11.66 -21.53
C ALA A 296 -14.17 -11.33 -22.86
N ALA A 297 -13.05 -10.61 -22.81
CA ALA A 297 -12.15 -10.48 -23.96
C ALA A 297 -10.71 -10.61 -23.49
N ASN A 298 -10.09 -11.72 -23.89
CA ASN A 298 -8.68 -12.03 -23.72
C ASN A 298 -7.81 -11.02 -24.46
N SER A 299 -6.71 -10.59 -23.83
CA SER A 299 -5.55 -10.07 -24.57
C SER A 299 -4.28 -10.66 -23.96
N VAL A 300 -3.67 -11.55 -24.73
CA VAL A 300 -2.33 -12.10 -24.51
C VAL A 300 -1.32 -11.01 -24.90
N LEU A 301 -0.52 -10.54 -23.95
CA LEU A 301 0.68 -9.76 -24.24
C LEU A 301 1.90 -10.66 -24.03
N LYS A 302 2.49 -11.13 -25.15
CA LYS A 302 3.87 -11.64 -25.17
C LYS A 302 4.81 -10.45 -25.00
N ALA A 303 5.38 -10.27 -23.81
CA ALA A 303 6.50 -9.38 -23.62
C ALA A 303 7.81 -10.14 -23.92
N GLN A 304 8.45 -9.83 -25.05
CA GLN A 304 9.81 -10.24 -25.33
C GLN A 304 10.78 -9.53 -24.37
N LYS A 305 11.67 -10.31 -23.75
CA LYS A 305 12.80 -9.81 -22.96
C LYS A 305 13.83 -9.16 -23.89
N LYS A 306 14.25 -7.94 -23.57
CA LYS A 306 15.43 -7.27 -24.13
C LYS A 306 16.62 -7.63 -23.23
N LYS A 307 17.65 -8.30 -23.77
CA LYS A 307 18.98 -8.43 -23.13
C LYS A 307 19.78 -7.17 -23.47
N GLY A 308 20.45 -6.61 -22.46
CA GLY A 308 21.47 -5.59 -22.60
C GLY A 308 22.74 -6.13 -21.96
N ASP A 309 23.82 -6.05 -22.71
CA ASP A 309 25.12 -6.64 -22.39
C ASP A 309 25.89 -5.84 -21.34
N GLY A 310 26.69 -6.57 -20.56
CA GLY A 310 27.68 -6.05 -19.63
C GLY A 310 28.47 -7.22 -19.10
N GLY A 311 29.60 -7.51 -19.73
CA GLY A 311 30.43 -8.68 -19.45
C GLY A 311 30.96 -8.70 -18.02
N LEU A 312 30.81 -9.85 -17.38
CA LEU A 312 31.74 -10.62 -16.54
C LEU A 312 31.03 -11.98 -16.32
N ALA A 313 31.77 -13.08 -16.13
CA ALA A 313 31.32 -14.48 -16.22
C ALA A 313 29.85 -14.77 -15.85
N THR A 314 29.12 -15.51 -16.70
CA THR A 314 27.70 -15.85 -16.52
C THR A 314 27.48 -16.73 -15.29
N ILE A 315 27.20 -16.12 -14.15
CA ILE A 315 26.57 -16.79 -13.01
C ILE A 315 25.10 -16.99 -13.38
N GLU A 316 24.66 -18.24 -13.55
CA GLU A 316 23.25 -18.51 -13.75
C GLU A 316 22.41 -17.95 -12.57
N ASP A 317 21.35 -17.22 -12.89
CA ASP A 317 20.44 -16.69 -11.87
C ASP A 317 19.76 -17.83 -11.10
N LYS A 318 19.70 -17.69 -9.77
CA LYS A 318 19.00 -18.64 -8.92
C LYS A 318 17.50 -18.61 -9.23
N LYS A 319 16.93 -19.78 -9.57
CA LYS A 319 15.49 -19.93 -9.77
C LYS A 319 14.77 -20.12 -8.44
N ILE A 320 13.57 -19.55 -8.37
CA ILE A 320 12.66 -19.67 -7.22
C ILE A 320 12.21 -21.14 -7.12
N PRO A 321 12.39 -21.82 -5.98
CA PRO A 321 11.86 -23.17 -5.80
C PRO A 321 10.32 -23.13 -5.72
N GLU A 322 9.67 -24.15 -6.25
CA GLU A 322 8.25 -24.39 -6.00
C GLU A 322 8.07 -24.78 -4.53
N ARG A 323 7.19 -24.06 -3.84
CA ARG A 323 6.88 -24.27 -2.41
C ARG A 323 5.43 -24.70 -2.29
N SER A 324 5.16 -25.65 -1.41
CA SER A 324 3.77 -26.00 -1.08
C SER A 324 3.10 -24.85 -0.30
N THR A 325 3.88 -24.19 0.55
CA THR A 325 3.43 -23.18 1.49
C THR A 325 4.27 -21.91 1.35
N PRO A 326 3.68 -20.78 0.93
CA PRO A 326 4.41 -19.54 0.82
C PRO A 326 4.87 -19.03 2.19
N ILE A 327 6.06 -18.45 2.24
CA ILE A 327 6.67 -17.96 3.46
C ILE A 327 6.16 -16.54 3.73
N VAL A 328 5.73 -16.28 4.96
CA VAL A 328 5.21 -14.97 5.39
C VAL A 328 6.06 -14.39 6.54
N PRO A 329 6.15 -13.05 6.68
CA PRO A 329 7.03 -12.40 7.65
C PRO A 329 6.74 -12.79 9.10
N PRO A 330 7.77 -12.90 9.96
CA PRO A 330 7.57 -13.14 11.39
C PRO A 330 6.71 -12.04 12.01
N GLY A 331 5.91 -12.40 13.01
CA GLY A 331 4.87 -11.53 13.58
C GLY A 331 3.52 -11.60 12.85
N SER A 332 3.45 -12.25 11.68
CA SER A 332 2.17 -12.43 10.97
C SER A 332 1.27 -13.54 11.55
N LEU A 333 1.77 -14.33 12.50
CA LEU A 333 1.17 -15.54 13.09
C LEU A 333 0.96 -16.72 12.12
N GLY A 334 0.95 -16.48 10.83
CA GLY A 334 0.73 -17.47 9.78
C GLY A 334 0.03 -16.86 8.59
N ILE A 335 -0.18 -17.68 7.55
CA ILE A 335 -0.68 -17.23 6.26
C ILE A 335 -2.11 -16.69 6.38
N ARG A 336 -2.98 -17.43 7.09
CA ARG A 336 -4.39 -17.04 7.23
C ARG A 336 -4.55 -15.69 7.90
N HIS A 337 -3.83 -15.43 8.98
CA HIS A 337 -3.90 -14.15 9.70
C HIS A 337 -3.38 -13.00 8.83
N LEU A 338 -2.25 -13.19 8.13
CA LEU A 338 -1.73 -12.20 7.19
C LEU A 338 -2.74 -11.90 6.09
N THR A 339 -3.28 -12.93 5.43
CA THR A 339 -4.19 -12.77 4.28
C THR A 339 -5.46 -12.03 4.68
N GLN A 340 -5.97 -12.23 5.90
CA GLN A 340 -7.18 -11.57 6.36
C GLN A 340 -6.98 -10.09 6.74
N HIS A 341 -5.83 -9.74 7.33
CA HIS A 341 -5.60 -8.41 7.88
C HIS A 341 -4.76 -7.50 6.97
N CYS A 342 -3.98 -8.06 6.05
CA CYS A 342 -3.06 -7.29 5.22
C CYS A 342 -3.78 -6.54 4.12
N THR A 343 -3.62 -5.21 4.10
CA THR A 343 -4.19 -4.33 3.07
C THR A 343 -3.27 -4.11 1.88
N ALA A 344 -2.19 -4.90 1.74
CA ALA A 344 -1.20 -4.78 0.67
C ALA A 344 -0.67 -3.33 0.46
N CYS A 345 -0.56 -2.54 1.54
CA CYS A 345 -0.12 -1.14 1.49
C CYS A 345 1.36 -0.96 1.13
N GLN A 346 2.14 -2.04 1.13
CA GLN A 346 3.58 -2.11 0.80
C GLN A 346 4.54 -1.45 1.79
N LEU A 347 4.06 -0.94 2.94
CA LEU A 347 4.96 -0.28 3.90
C LEU A 347 6.01 -1.24 4.50
N CYS A 348 5.64 -2.48 4.82
CA CYS A 348 6.61 -3.48 5.28
C CYS A 348 7.64 -3.87 4.20
N VAL A 349 7.22 -3.79 2.93
CA VAL A 349 8.05 -4.11 1.77
C VAL A 349 9.01 -2.95 1.47
N SER A 350 8.59 -1.69 1.68
CA SER A 350 9.45 -0.51 1.47
C SER A 350 10.58 -0.42 2.50
N VAL A 351 10.33 -0.89 3.74
CA VAL A 351 11.32 -0.82 4.84
C VAL A 351 12.20 -2.06 5.00
N CYS A 352 12.00 -3.10 4.19
CA CYS A 352 12.75 -4.35 4.30
C CYS A 352 14.21 -4.16 3.81
N PRO A 353 15.22 -4.12 4.71
CA PRO A 353 16.57 -3.74 4.31
C PRO A 353 17.23 -4.78 3.39
N ASN A 354 16.95 -6.07 3.60
CA ASN A 354 17.49 -7.15 2.77
C ASN A 354 16.61 -7.50 1.57
N GLN A 355 15.55 -6.72 1.31
CA GLN A 355 14.67 -6.91 0.16
C GLN A 355 14.05 -8.31 0.04
N VAL A 356 13.91 -9.01 1.16
CA VAL A 356 13.33 -10.36 1.26
C VAL A 356 11.81 -10.32 1.05
N LEU A 357 11.17 -9.24 1.51
CA LEU A 357 9.73 -9.06 1.32
C LEU A 357 9.48 -8.52 -0.09
N ARG A 358 8.67 -9.25 -0.84
CA ARG A 358 8.19 -8.87 -2.17
C ARG A 358 6.67 -8.97 -2.24
N PRO A 359 6.02 -8.20 -3.13
CA PRO A 359 4.59 -8.36 -3.37
C PRO A 359 4.32 -9.66 -4.13
N SER A 360 3.40 -10.47 -3.64
CA SER A 360 2.93 -11.68 -4.33
C SER A 360 2.22 -11.35 -5.65
N THR A 361 2.41 -12.21 -6.64
CA THR A 361 1.72 -12.15 -7.95
C THR A 361 0.53 -13.11 -8.06
N ASP A 362 0.30 -13.94 -7.05
CA ASP A 362 -0.86 -14.84 -6.97
C ASP A 362 -2.14 -14.01 -6.79
N LEU A 363 -3.18 -14.34 -7.56
CA LEU A 363 -4.48 -13.65 -7.59
C LEU A 363 -5.15 -13.59 -6.21
N MET A 364 -5.07 -14.65 -5.40
CA MET A 364 -5.77 -14.71 -4.12
C MET A 364 -5.12 -13.79 -3.07
N LYS A 365 -3.79 -13.74 -3.08
CA LYS A 365 -2.96 -12.93 -2.18
C LYS A 365 -2.26 -11.78 -2.92
N LEU A 366 -2.91 -11.23 -3.95
CA LEU A 366 -2.30 -10.30 -4.88
C LEU A 366 -1.73 -9.07 -4.16
N MET A 367 -0.43 -8.81 -4.39
CA MET A 367 0.37 -7.75 -3.77
C MET A 367 0.53 -7.85 -2.25
N GLN A 368 0.05 -8.90 -1.58
CA GLN A 368 0.39 -9.11 -0.18
C GLN A 368 1.89 -9.48 -0.06
N PRO A 369 2.55 -9.14 1.06
CA PRO A 369 3.96 -9.43 1.24
C PRO A 369 4.18 -10.94 1.39
N GLU A 370 5.06 -11.49 0.57
CA GLU A 370 5.64 -12.83 0.74
C GLU A 370 7.16 -12.73 0.84
N MET A 371 7.78 -13.71 1.47
CA MET A 371 9.23 -13.77 1.64
C MET A 371 9.88 -14.58 0.53
N SER A 372 11.01 -14.09 0.05
CA SER A 372 11.81 -14.73 -0.99
C SER A 372 13.29 -14.53 -0.75
N TYR A 373 14.09 -15.56 -1.07
CA TYR A 373 15.49 -15.65 -0.64
C TYR A 373 16.51 -15.59 -1.78
N GLU A 374 16.13 -15.11 -2.96
CA GLU A 374 17.04 -15.07 -4.12
C GLU A 374 18.12 -13.99 -3.97
N ARG A 375 17.79 -12.84 -3.36
CA ARG A 375 18.69 -11.68 -3.23
C ARG A 375 19.13 -11.37 -1.80
N GLY A 376 18.46 -11.94 -0.80
CA GLY A 376 18.82 -11.75 0.59
C GLY A 376 18.09 -12.74 1.49
N TYR A 377 18.29 -12.62 2.79
CA TYR A 377 17.62 -13.46 3.78
C TYR A 377 17.15 -12.64 4.99
N CYS A 378 16.24 -13.24 5.76
CA CYS A 378 15.62 -12.57 6.89
C CYS A 378 16.55 -12.61 8.11
N ARG A 379 17.31 -11.54 8.30
CA ARG A 379 18.22 -11.37 9.44
C ARG A 379 17.49 -11.50 10.79
N PRO A 380 17.87 -12.44 11.68
CA PRO A 380 17.19 -12.66 12.97
C PRO A 380 17.07 -11.41 13.84
N GLU A 381 18.04 -10.51 13.76
CA GLU A 381 18.14 -9.28 14.55
C GLU A 381 17.27 -8.11 14.02
N CYS A 382 16.55 -8.29 12.90
CA CYS A 382 15.78 -7.23 12.24
C CYS A 382 14.27 -7.35 12.46
N THR A 383 13.65 -6.35 13.10
CA THR A 383 12.20 -6.33 13.40
C THR A 383 11.42 -5.27 12.62
N LYS A 384 12.08 -4.51 11.72
CA LYS A 384 11.52 -3.33 11.04
C LYS A 384 10.13 -3.53 10.42
N CYS A 385 9.89 -4.66 9.76
CA CYS A 385 8.58 -4.93 9.12
C CYS A 385 7.40 -5.02 10.12
N SER A 386 7.67 -5.43 11.37
CA SER A 386 6.69 -5.53 12.45
C SER A 386 6.35 -4.19 13.09
N GLU A 387 7.28 -3.23 13.04
CA GLU A 387 7.14 -1.91 13.62
C GLU A 387 6.23 -1.00 12.78
N VAL A 388 6.17 -1.26 11.46
CA VAL A 388 5.52 -0.37 10.50
C VAL A 388 4.13 -0.81 10.07
N CYS A 389 3.69 -2.03 10.37
CA CYS A 389 2.40 -2.53 9.89
C CYS A 389 1.22 -1.80 10.55
N PRO A 390 0.45 -0.97 9.81
CA PRO A 390 -0.61 -0.17 10.44
C PRO A 390 -1.91 -0.95 10.63
N ALA A 391 -2.10 -2.05 9.90
CA ALA A 391 -3.31 -2.87 9.91
C ALA A 391 -3.22 -4.05 10.91
N GLY A 392 -2.10 -4.20 11.64
CA GLY A 392 -1.90 -5.31 12.58
C GLY A 392 -1.68 -6.68 11.92
N ALA A 393 -1.55 -6.74 10.59
CA ALA A 393 -1.31 -7.98 9.86
C ALA A 393 0.06 -8.61 10.17
N ILE A 394 1.04 -7.77 10.55
CA ILE A 394 2.31 -8.17 11.18
C ILE A 394 2.30 -7.49 12.55
N ARG A 395 2.27 -8.29 13.62
CA ARG A 395 2.27 -7.78 14.99
C ARG A 395 3.69 -7.33 15.38
N PRO A 396 3.83 -6.26 16.18
CA PRO A 396 5.11 -5.87 16.74
C PRO A 396 5.75 -7.05 17.48
N ILE A 397 7.01 -7.32 17.19
CA ILE A 397 7.81 -8.38 17.83
C ILE A 397 9.17 -7.82 18.21
N THR A 398 9.73 -8.33 19.31
CA THR A 398 11.11 -8.04 19.70
C THR A 398 12.09 -8.93 18.93
N LYS A 399 13.39 -8.61 19.02
CA LYS A 399 14.45 -9.47 18.47
C LYS A 399 14.48 -10.84 19.14
N ALA A 400 14.15 -10.90 20.43
CA ALA A 400 14.04 -12.14 21.18
C ALA A 400 12.87 -12.99 20.65
N ASP A 401 11.68 -12.40 20.51
CA ASP A 401 10.52 -13.09 19.94
C ASP A 401 10.81 -13.59 18.53
N LYS A 402 11.46 -12.77 17.70
CA LYS A 402 11.80 -13.18 16.33
C LYS A 402 12.73 -14.40 16.29
N SER A 403 13.59 -14.56 17.30
CA SER A 403 14.55 -15.67 17.37
C SER A 403 13.90 -16.99 17.81
N SER A 404 12.71 -16.95 18.42
CA SER A 404 11.92 -18.13 18.78
C SER A 404 10.79 -18.44 17.77
N ILE A 405 10.45 -17.50 16.87
CA ILE A 405 9.41 -17.72 15.86
C ILE A 405 9.94 -18.54 14.69
N GLN A 406 9.36 -19.72 14.47
CA GLN A 406 9.51 -20.48 13.23
C GLN A 406 8.46 -20.05 12.22
N ILE A 407 8.92 -19.50 11.10
CA ILE A 407 8.07 -19.15 9.94
C ILE A 407 8.06 -20.25 8.87
N GLY A 408 8.96 -21.23 9.00
CA GLY A 408 9.21 -22.28 8.04
C GLY A 408 10.41 -23.12 8.46
N HIS A 409 10.77 -24.09 7.65
CA HIS A 409 11.89 -25.00 7.90
C HIS A 409 12.72 -25.23 6.63
N ALA A 410 14.00 -25.54 6.79
CA ALA A 410 14.87 -25.82 5.65
C ALA A 410 14.72 -27.27 5.18
N VAL A 411 14.55 -27.44 3.87
CA VAL A 411 14.44 -28.71 3.18
C VAL A 411 15.67 -28.87 2.27
N TRP A 412 16.41 -29.95 2.46
CA TRP A 412 17.58 -30.29 1.67
C TRP A 412 17.22 -31.21 0.49
N VAL A 413 17.84 -30.97 -0.66
CA VAL A 413 17.60 -31.69 -1.91
C VAL A 413 18.91 -32.32 -2.37
N LYS A 414 19.02 -33.64 -2.19
CA LYS A 414 20.21 -34.44 -2.49
C LYS A 414 20.79 -34.18 -3.89
N LYS A 415 19.93 -34.17 -4.91
CA LYS A 415 20.32 -34.07 -6.34
C LYS A 415 20.99 -32.74 -6.74
N ASN A 416 20.89 -31.71 -5.91
CA ASN A 416 21.41 -30.37 -6.19
C ASN A 416 22.67 -30.05 -5.35
N CYS A 417 23.08 -30.95 -4.45
CA CYS A 417 24.08 -30.67 -3.43
C CYS A 417 25.50 -30.83 -3.99
N ILE A 418 26.28 -29.74 -4.04
CA ILE A 418 27.66 -29.70 -4.58
C ILE A 418 28.57 -30.84 -4.08
N PRO A 419 28.60 -31.20 -2.78
CA PRO A 419 29.37 -32.35 -2.30
C PRO A 419 29.05 -33.67 -2.98
N LEU A 420 27.83 -33.85 -3.47
CA LEU A 420 27.37 -35.06 -4.15
C LEU A 420 27.40 -34.92 -5.68
N THR A 421 27.14 -33.73 -6.22
CA THR A 421 27.11 -33.52 -7.68
C THR A 421 28.50 -33.31 -8.26
N ASP A 422 29.36 -32.59 -7.54
CA ASP A 422 30.65 -32.12 -8.06
C ASP A 422 31.83 -32.72 -7.27
N GLY A 423 31.57 -33.48 -6.21
CA GLY A 423 32.60 -34.11 -5.36
C GLY A 423 33.44 -33.11 -4.54
N MET A 424 32.99 -31.86 -4.41
CA MET A 424 33.72 -30.80 -3.69
C MET A 424 33.22 -30.60 -2.26
N GLU A 425 34.12 -30.25 -1.34
CA GLU A 425 33.72 -29.90 0.03
C GLU A 425 32.91 -28.60 0.07
N CYS A 426 31.68 -28.66 0.61
CA CYS A 426 30.84 -27.49 0.78
C CYS A 426 30.00 -27.57 2.06
N GLY A 427 30.27 -26.68 3.01
CA GLY A 427 29.53 -26.53 4.28
C GLY A 427 28.79 -25.21 4.42
N ASN A 428 28.52 -24.51 3.30
CA ASN A 428 28.11 -23.10 3.35
C ASN A 428 26.80 -22.86 4.11
N CYS A 429 25.84 -23.77 3.96
CA CYS A 429 24.57 -23.70 4.66
C CYS A 429 24.72 -23.83 6.19
N ALA A 430 25.63 -24.70 6.67
CA ALA A 430 25.91 -24.87 8.09
C ALA A 430 26.66 -23.66 8.66
N ARG A 431 27.72 -23.19 7.99
CA ARG A 431 28.55 -22.05 8.45
C ARG A 431 27.76 -20.76 8.61
N HIS A 432 26.75 -20.53 7.76
CA HIS A 432 25.94 -19.32 7.78
C HIS A 432 24.58 -19.50 8.45
N CYS A 433 24.31 -20.65 9.09
CA CYS A 433 23.08 -20.84 9.83
C CYS A 433 23.13 -20.06 11.16
N PRO A 434 22.37 -18.96 11.32
CA PRO A 434 22.48 -18.12 12.51
C PRO A 434 22.00 -18.82 13.79
N VAL A 435 21.14 -19.82 13.63
CA VAL A 435 20.59 -20.62 14.73
C VAL A 435 21.29 -21.97 14.86
N ALA A 436 22.36 -22.26 14.10
CA ALA A 436 23.07 -23.55 14.11
C ALA A 436 22.14 -24.79 14.02
N ALA A 437 21.11 -24.69 13.17
CA ALA A 437 20.16 -25.78 12.91
C ALA A 437 20.66 -26.79 11.87
N ILE A 438 21.83 -26.59 11.28
CA ILE A 438 22.37 -27.43 10.20
C ILE A 438 23.73 -27.96 10.62
N GLN A 439 23.90 -29.29 10.58
CA GLN A 439 25.16 -29.98 10.83
C GLN A 439 25.62 -30.70 9.57
N MET A 440 26.93 -30.77 9.35
CA MET A 440 27.52 -31.48 8.23
C MET A 440 27.97 -32.87 8.69
N VAL A 441 27.41 -33.92 8.11
CA VAL A 441 27.70 -35.33 8.47
C VAL A 441 28.17 -36.11 7.23
N PRO A 442 28.94 -37.19 7.39
CA PRO A 442 29.31 -38.07 6.27
C PRO A 442 28.07 -38.55 5.51
N SER A 443 28.14 -38.61 4.18
CA SER A 443 27.01 -39.04 3.35
C SER A 443 26.76 -40.55 3.39
N SER A 444 27.81 -41.33 3.65
CA SER A 444 27.73 -42.75 3.96
C SER A 444 28.06 -42.96 5.44
N PRO A 445 27.19 -43.60 6.24
CA PRO A 445 27.47 -43.89 7.64
C PRO A 445 28.68 -44.81 7.86
N GLU A 446 29.02 -45.60 6.85
CA GLU A 446 30.09 -46.62 6.91
C GLU A 446 31.46 -46.07 6.46
N ASP A 447 31.50 -44.88 5.85
CA ASP A 447 32.72 -44.26 5.33
C ASP A 447 32.87 -42.83 5.82
N GLU A 448 33.77 -42.63 6.79
CA GLU A 448 34.10 -41.30 7.35
C GLU A 448 34.72 -40.35 6.32
N ASN A 449 35.31 -40.87 5.23
CA ASN A 449 35.89 -40.07 4.14
C ASN A 449 34.85 -39.69 3.08
N SER A 450 33.61 -40.16 3.21
CA SER A 450 32.54 -39.81 2.28
C SER A 450 32.24 -38.31 2.33
N PRO A 451 31.82 -37.69 1.20
CA PRO A 451 31.51 -36.26 1.17
C PRO A 451 30.49 -35.89 2.25
N LYS A 452 30.74 -34.80 2.98
CA LYS A 452 29.84 -34.35 4.04
C LYS A 452 28.61 -33.66 3.45
N ILE A 453 27.43 -34.03 3.95
CA ILE A 453 26.12 -33.50 3.55
C ILE A 453 25.41 -32.81 4.74
N PRO A 454 24.53 -31.85 4.48
CA PRO A 454 23.81 -31.16 5.54
C PRO A 454 22.63 -31.99 6.08
N VAL A 455 22.54 -32.11 7.39
CA VAL A 455 21.36 -32.57 8.13
C VAL A 455 20.74 -31.39 8.87
N VAL A 456 19.43 -31.22 8.71
CA VAL A 456 18.69 -30.09 9.27
C VAL A 456 17.93 -30.54 10.52
N ASN A 457 18.19 -29.89 11.66
CA ASN A 457 17.35 -29.94 12.84
C ASN A 457 16.16 -28.98 12.65
N VAL A 458 15.00 -29.53 12.33
CA VAL A 458 13.77 -28.78 12.04
C VAL A 458 13.28 -28.01 13.27
N GLU A 459 13.43 -28.55 14.48
CA GLU A 459 13.00 -27.92 15.73
C GLU A 459 13.80 -26.64 16.03
N ARG A 460 15.06 -26.57 15.61
CA ARG A 460 15.90 -25.38 15.78
C ARG A 460 15.81 -24.40 14.60
N CYS A 461 15.24 -24.83 13.47
CA CYS A 461 15.19 -24.03 12.25
C CYS A 461 14.09 -22.98 12.30
N ILE A 462 14.46 -21.69 12.32
CA ILE A 462 13.48 -20.58 12.29
C ILE A 462 12.99 -20.20 10.89
N GLY A 463 13.51 -20.84 9.83
CA GLY A 463 13.10 -20.54 8.45
C GLY A 463 13.62 -19.21 7.88
N CYS A 464 14.73 -18.68 8.39
CA CYS A 464 15.26 -17.35 8.01
C CYS A 464 15.76 -17.23 6.55
N GLY A 465 16.02 -18.34 5.86
CA GLY A 465 16.46 -18.37 4.47
C GLY A 465 17.96 -18.15 4.22
N ALA A 466 18.79 -17.99 5.26
CA ALA A 466 20.23 -17.77 5.08
C ALA A 466 20.90 -18.90 4.29
N CYS A 467 20.57 -20.14 4.60
CA CYS A 467 21.07 -21.32 3.88
C CYS A 467 20.61 -21.37 2.42
N GLU A 468 19.35 -21.00 2.14
CA GLU A 468 18.80 -20.97 0.79
C GLU A 468 19.48 -19.89 -0.04
N ASN A 469 19.60 -18.68 0.51
CA ASN A 469 20.18 -17.54 -0.19
C ASN A 469 21.65 -17.79 -0.54
N LEU A 470 22.45 -18.26 0.44
CA LEU A 470 23.89 -18.44 0.32
C LEU A 470 24.29 -19.77 -0.33
N CYS A 471 23.33 -20.64 -0.69
CA CYS A 471 23.64 -21.88 -1.40
C CYS A 471 24.27 -21.57 -2.77
N PRO A 472 25.48 -22.09 -3.08
CA PRO A 472 26.12 -21.83 -4.37
C PRO A 472 25.52 -22.65 -5.51
N ALA A 473 24.78 -23.73 -5.22
CA ALA A 473 24.17 -24.57 -6.24
C ALA A 473 23.27 -23.75 -7.18
N ARG A 474 23.38 -24.06 -8.48
CA ARG A 474 22.61 -23.43 -9.58
C ARG A 474 22.11 -24.50 -10.54
N PRO A 475 20.98 -24.26 -11.23
CA PRO A 475 20.10 -23.09 -11.12
C PRO A 475 19.18 -23.13 -9.87
N PHE A 476 19.03 -24.28 -9.23
CA PHE A 476 18.25 -24.45 -8.00
C PHE A 476 19.19 -24.64 -6.79
N SER A 477 18.82 -24.04 -5.66
CA SER A 477 19.53 -24.30 -4.40
C SER A 477 19.44 -25.78 -4.01
N ALA A 478 20.49 -26.28 -3.38
CA ALA A 478 20.49 -27.59 -2.73
C ALA A 478 19.66 -27.61 -1.44
N ILE A 479 19.36 -26.44 -0.89
CA ILE A 479 18.57 -26.29 0.32
C ILE A 479 17.64 -25.08 0.13
N TYR A 480 16.37 -25.24 0.46
CA TYR A 480 15.38 -24.17 0.40
C TYR A 480 14.52 -24.16 1.66
N VAL A 481 13.80 -23.08 1.91
CA VAL A 481 12.87 -23.00 3.03
C VAL A 481 11.45 -23.27 2.54
N GLU A 482 10.75 -24.16 3.24
CA GLU A 482 9.33 -24.42 3.11
C GLU A 482 8.57 -23.68 4.23
N GLY A 483 7.51 -22.96 3.88
CA GLY A 483 6.75 -22.15 4.83
C GLY A 483 5.91 -23.00 5.80
N HIS A 484 5.52 -22.42 6.93
CA HIS A 484 4.50 -23.02 7.80
C HIS A 484 3.17 -22.28 7.62
N GLU A 485 2.05 -23.02 7.61
CA GLU A 485 0.70 -22.42 7.56
C GLU A 485 0.43 -21.53 8.77
N ARG A 486 0.92 -21.97 9.94
CA ARG A 486 0.89 -21.26 11.22
C ARG A 486 2.29 -21.23 11.81
N HIS A 487 2.73 -20.06 12.24
CA HIS A 487 4.02 -19.92 12.90
C HIS A 487 4.04 -20.65 14.24
N ARG A 488 5.19 -21.21 14.58
CA ARG A 488 5.44 -21.89 15.87
C ARG A 488 6.40 -21.06 16.70
N ILE A 489 6.37 -21.27 18.01
CA ILE A 489 7.32 -20.68 18.97
C ILE A 489 8.13 -21.83 19.55
N VAL A 490 9.45 -21.66 19.61
CA VAL A 490 10.42 -22.63 20.11
C VAL A 490 11.15 -22.09 21.33
#